data_AF-V6TIW9-F1
#
_entry.id   AF-V6TIW9-F1
#
_cell.length_a   1.000
_cell.length_b   1.000
_cell.length_c   1.000
_cell.angle_alpha   90.00
_cell.angle_beta   90.00
_cell.angle_gamma   90.00
#
_symmetry.space_group_name_H-M   'P 1'
#
loop_
_entity.id
_entity.type
_entity.pdbx_description
1 polymer ?
#
loop_
_entity_poly.entity_id
_entity_poly.type
_entity_poly.pdbx_seq_one_letter_code
_entity_poly.pdbx_strand_id
1 'polypeptide(L)'
;MFCRLIVAGFVLQLAWAAPEAETCTEAEAGQAGKCLTSKCDVWINGKKYCSQCSKTDEYLVDGGCKAEAGTSGCQLKARAADGTCTQCGEGYFLHKNGCYKIGEAPGNLICADEASNPGARIAGVCTTCADGYYKKSNAVATADSCIACEDANCAKCGEAGKNKCTKCVDGYFVGAANDSPGSCIKCDAAATSGWTGVTGCAKCTKPATPGTVTCDECTSNYLKIEGQTTSCVNADACTGGYFPNDNVNGKKRCLPCGTAEHGGVTDCTACTPLQPAGKTTTVFVKCSTCGSNNKPNIAGTGCFTCSIGECSNCSENGVCEKCGSNKKVSPGKTSCIEKCPENSTDNPTGTCVCNSEYSSDSAGTSCVAASTNKSGLSTGAIAGISVAAVVVVAGLIGFLCWWFICRGKA
;
A
#
# COMPACT_ATOMS: atom_id res chain seq x y z
N MET A 1 -4.01 59.83 -3.37
CA MET A 1 -3.06 59.42 -2.31
C MET A 1 -3.32 57.95 -2.04
N PHE A 2 -2.77 57.04 -2.86
CA PHE A 2 -1.48 56.35 -2.68
C PHE A 2 -1.35 55.56 -1.37
N CYS A 3 -1.49 54.22 -1.46
CA CYS A 3 -0.59 53.21 -0.87
C CYS A 3 -1.15 51.80 -1.17
N ARG A 4 -0.80 51.22 -2.33
CA ARG A 4 0.34 50.30 -2.56
C ARG A 4 0.08 48.85 -2.10
N LEU A 5 -0.41 48.06 -3.06
CA LEU A 5 0.09 46.75 -3.51
C LEU A 5 0.99 45.98 -2.51
N ILE A 6 0.42 44.96 -1.85
CA ILE A 6 1.20 43.83 -1.32
C ILE A 6 1.27 42.77 -2.41
N VAL A 7 2.34 42.82 -3.18
CA VAL A 7 2.79 41.69 -4.00
C VAL A 7 3.44 40.71 -3.03
N ALA A 8 2.69 39.68 -2.61
CA ALA A 8 3.27 38.53 -1.92
C ALA A 8 4.12 37.76 -2.95
N GLY A 9 5.43 38.01 -2.91
CA GLY A 9 6.41 37.33 -3.75
C GLY A 9 6.37 35.83 -3.51
N PHE A 10 5.96 35.09 -4.54
CA PHE A 10 6.30 33.68 -4.68
C PHE A 10 7.82 33.60 -4.85
N VAL A 11 8.54 33.45 -3.74
CA VAL A 11 9.94 33.03 -3.76
C VAL A 11 9.93 31.58 -4.23
N LEU A 12 10.18 31.41 -5.53
CA LEU A 12 10.52 30.13 -6.13
C LEU A 12 11.82 29.67 -5.47
N GLN A 13 11.72 28.87 -4.42
CA GLN A 13 12.83 28.06 -3.93
C GLN A 13 13.14 27.04 -5.03
N LEU A 14 13.98 27.44 -5.98
CA LEU A 14 14.81 26.49 -6.70
C LEU A 14 15.72 25.89 -5.62
N ALA A 15 15.30 24.78 -5.04
CA ALA A 15 16.21 23.88 -4.36
C ALA A 15 17.18 23.43 -5.45
N TRP A 16 18.41 23.93 -5.39
CA TRP A 16 19.48 23.37 -6.19
C TRP A 16 19.64 21.98 -5.60
N ALA A 17 19.16 20.96 -6.30
CA ALA A 17 19.69 19.63 -6.07
C ALA A 17 21.18 19.78 -6.37
N ALA A 18 22.00 19.93 -5.33
CA ALA A 18 23.42 19.74 -5.47
C ALA A 18 23.55 18.35 -6.13
N PRO A 19 24.16 18.23 -7.32
CA PRO A 19 24.41 16.91 -7.87
C PRO A 19 25.14 16.13 -6.78
N GLU A 20 24.65 14.93 -6.47
CA GLU A 20 25.38 14.04 -5.56
C GLU A 20 26.82 14.01 -6.07
N ALA A 21 27.79 14.34 -5.20
CA ALA A 21 29.19 14.36 -5.60
C ALA A 21 29.51 13.02 -6.26
N GLU A 22 29.96 13.07 -7.51
CA GLU A 22 30.28 11.89 -8.30
C GLU A 22 31.32 11.07 -7.52
N THR A 23 30.96 9.87 -7.06
CA THR A 23 31.78 9.07 -6.14
C THR A 23 33.08 8.56 -6.76
N CYS A 24 33.21 8.68 -8.08
CA CYS A 24 34.39 8.29 -8.84
C CYS A 24 34.60 9.25 -10.01
N THR A 25 35.72 9.96 -10.01
CA THR A 25 36.13 10.81 -11.14
C THR A 25 37.30 10.17 -11.86
N GLU A 26 37.13 9.91 -13.15
CA GLU A 26 38.19 9.34 -14.00
C GLU A 26 39.18 10.40 -14.48
N ALA A 27 40.42 9.97 -14.70
CA ALA A 27 41.48 10.79 -15.22
C ALA A 27 42.60 9.92 -15.84
N GLU A 28 43.38 10.49 -16.76
CA GLU A 28 44.58 9.86 -17.33
C GLU A 28 45.61 9.52 -16.25
N ALA A 29 46.62 8.69 -16.56
CA ALA A 29 47.60 8.25 -15.57
C ALA A 29 48.39 9.41 -14.92
N GLY A 30 48.64 9.31 -13.62
CA GLY A 30 49.47 10.24 -12.83
C GLY A 30 48.72 11.36 -12.11
N GLN A 31 47.39 11.39 -12.15
CA GLN A 31 46.56 12.42 -11.51
C GLN A 31 46.14 12.00 -10.09
N ALA A 32 46.53 12.80 -9.11
CA ALA A 32 46.28 12.52 -7.70
C ALA A 32 44.79 12.59 -7.33
N GLY A 33 44.34 11.66 -6.48
CA GLY A 33 42.97 11.56 -6.00
C GLY A 33 41.96 11.18 -7.09
N LYS A 34 42.43 10.72 -8.25
CA LYS A 34 41.58 10.36 -9.40
C LYS A 34 41.67 8.88 -9.71
N CYS A 35 40.57 8.35 -10.22
CA CYS A 35 40.55 6.99 -10.73
C CYS A 35 41.14 6.95 -12.13
N LEU A 36 41.86 5.89 -12.48
CA LEU A 36 42.38 5.73 -13.84
C LEU A 36 41.21 5.64 -14.84
N THR A 37 41.39 6.17 -16.05
CA THR A 37 40.38 6.06 -17.13
C THR A 37 39.82 4.64 -17.28
N SER A 38 38.50 4.52 -17.38
CA SER A 38 37.75 3.26 -17.42
C SER A 38 37.84 2.37 -16.17
N LYS A 39 38.27 2.92 -15.02
CA LYS A 39 38.37 2.20 -13.74
C LYS A 39 37.34 2.63 -12.71
N CYS A 40 36.38 3.48 -13.09
CA CYS A 40 35.12 3.64 -12.35
C CYS A 40 34.13 2.53 -12.72
N ASP A 41 34.54 1.27 -12.53
CA ASP A 41 33.85 0.05 -12.97
C ASP A 41 33.33 -0.82 -11.82
N VAL A 42 33.56 -0.41 -10.57
CA VAL A 42 33.02 -1.08 -9.39
C VAL A 42 31.65 -0.51 -9.07
N TRP A 43 30.62 -1.36 -9.10
CA TRP A 43 29.24 -0.94 -8.84
C TRP A 43 28.76 -1.42 -7.47
N ILE A 44 28.50 -0.50 -6.55
CA ILE A 44 28.02 -0.81 -5.20
C ILE A 44 26.79 0.05 -4.92
N ASN A 45 25.65 -0.60 -4.72
CA ASN A 45 24.37 0.05 -4.36
C ASN A 45 24.01 1.27 -5.23
N GLY A 46 24.14 1.14 -6.56
CA GLY A 46 23.77 2.19 -7.51
C GLY A 46 24.84 3.27 -7.74
N LYS A 47 26.00 3.18 -7.10
CA LYS A 47 27.11 4.15 -7.28
C LYS A 47 28.34 3.48 -7.86
N LYS A 48 29.12 4.26 -8.62
CA LYS A 48 30.41 3.84 -9.20
C LYS A 48 31.55 4.14 -8.24
N TYR A 49 32.48 3.21 -8.13
CA TYR A 49 33.68 3.30 -7.33
C TYR A 49 34.89 2.90 -8.16
N CYS A 50 36.06 3.32 -7.70
CA CYS A 50 37.31 3.08 -8.37
C CYS A 50 37.84 1.66 -8.11
N SER A 51 38.34 0.98 -9.15
CA SER A 51 39.12 -0.27 -9.03
C SER A 51 40.63 -0.07 -9.15
N GLN A 52 41.08 1.11 -9.60
CA GLN A 52 42.50 1.39 -9.78
C GLN A 52 42.79 2.89 -9.85
N CYS A 53 43.70 3.36 -8.99
CA CYS A 53 44.08 4.76 -8.98
C CYS A 53 44.89 5.18 -10.20
N SER A 54 44.66 6.41 -10.65
CA SER A 54 45.40 7.02 -11.75
C SER A 54 46.88 7.19 -11.39
N LYS A 55 47.14 7.60 -10.15
CA LYS A 55 48.49 7.73 -9.59
C LYS A 55 48.89 6.40 -8.94
N THR A 56 50.06 5.89 -9.30
CA THR A 56 50.48 4.53 -8.96
C THR A 56 50.89 4.34 -7.50
N ASP A 57 51.25 5.42 -6.81
CA ASP A 57 51.66 5.46 -5.40
C ASP A 57 50.51 5.83 -4.44
N GLU A 58 49.28 5.95 -4.94
CA GLU A 58 48.08 6.16 -4.13
C GLU A 58 47.42 4.85 -3.72
N TYR A 59 46.70 4.92 -2.60
CA TYR A 59 46.04 3.78 -1.96
C TYR A 59 44.56 3.79 -2.30
N LEU A 60 44.07 2.65 -2.79
CA LEU A 60 42.66 2.46 -3.13
C LEU A 60 41.86 2.05 -1.90
N VAL A 61 41.19 3.00 -1.27
CA VAL A 61 40.48 2.81 0.01
C VAL A 61 39.04 3.28 -0.12
N ASP A 62 38.10 2.40 0.24
CA ASP A 62 36.65 2.64 0.15
C ASP A 62 36.21 3.06 -1.26
N GLY A 63 36.89 2.52 -2.29
CA GLY A 63 36.62 2.83 -3.69
C GLY A 63 37.08 4.21 -4.14
N GLY A 64 37.88 4.92 -3.33
CA GLY A 64 38.50 6.19 -3.68
C GLY A 64 40.02 6.15 -3.56
N CYS A 65 40.70 7.06 -4.27
CA CYS A 65 42.16 7.16 -4.29
C CYS A 65 42.65 8.13 -3.22
N LYS A 66 43.52 7.65 -2.33
CA LYS A 66 44.03 8.41 -1.18
C LYS A 66 45.56 8.46 -1.21
N ALA A 67 46.13 9.60 -0.82
CA ALA A 67 47.57 9.77 -0.72
C ALA A 67 48.21 8.92 0.40
N GLU A 68 47.42 8.51 1.40
CA GLU A 68 47.89 7.72 2.54
C GLU A 68 46.96 6.52 2.78
N ALA A 69 47.54 5.37 3.17
CA ALA A 69 46.77 4.18 3.52
C ALA A 69 45.94 4.39 4.80
N GLY A 70 46.45 5.16 5.76
CA GLY A 70 45.84 5.34 7.07
C GLY A 70 45.54 4.00 7.76
N THR A 71 44.39 3.90 8.43
CA THR A 71 43.93 2.69 9.13
C THR A 71 43.54 1.54 8.19
N SER A 72 43.42 1.78 6.88
CA SER A 72 43.07 0.73 5.92
C SER A 72 44.15 -0.35 5.82
N GLY A 73 45.38 -0.04 6.22
CA GLY A 73 46.53 -0.93 6.10
C GLY A 73 46.83 -1.37 4.66
N CYS A 74 46.29 -0.67 3.65
CA CYS A 74 46.44 -1.02 2.24
C CYS A 74 47.92 -1.21 1.87
N GLN A 75 48.26 -2.43 1.46
CA GLN A 75 49.59 -2.78 0.93
C GLN A 75 49.56 -2.68 -0.59
N LEU A 76 50.28 -1.71 -1.16
CA LEU A 76 50.43 -1.59 -2.60
C LEU A 76 51.18 -2.80 -3.19
N LYS A 77 50.94 -3.05 -4.47
CA LYS A 77 51.63 -4.10 -5.22
C LYS A 77 53.14 -3.83 -5.32
N ALA A 78 53.93 -4.64 -4.59
CA ALA A 78 55.35 -4.38 -4.33
C ALA A 78 56.27 -4.28 -5.56
N ARG A 79 56.00 -4.99 -6.66
CA ARG A 79 56.88 -5.04 -7.86
C ARG A 79 56.42 -4.17 -9.02
N ALA A 80 55.23 -3.57 -8.91
CA ALA A 80 54.64 -2.70 -9.92
C ALA A 80 53.44 -2.01 -9.27
N ALA A 81 53.69 -0.97 -8.49
CA ALA A 81 52.60 -0.18 -7.91
C ALA A 81 51.78 0.37 -9.08
N ASP A 82 50.50 0.07 -9.07
CA ASP A 82 49.55 0.42 -10.12
C ASP A 82 48.35 1.16 -9.53
N GLY A 83 48.47 1.66 -8.29
CA GLY A 83 47.39 2.32 -7.56
C GLY A 83 46.38 1.35 -6.96
N THR A 84 46.76 0.09 -6.73
CA THR A 84 45.90 -0.96 -6.14
C THR A 84 46.47 -1.58 -4.87
N CYS A 85 45.57 -2.07 -4.02
CA CYS A 85 45.88 -2.80 -2.78
C CYS A 85 45.90 -4.32 -3.04
N THR A 86 46.85 -5.00 -2.40
CA THR A 86 46.98 -6.47 -2.40
C THR A 86 46.61 -7.11 -1.06
N GLN A 87 46.61 -6.32 0.01
CA GLN A 87 46.25 -6.73 1.36
C GLN A 87 45.73 -5.52 2.13
N CYS A 88 44.84 -5.76 3.09
CA CYS A 88 44.26 -4.74 3.96
C CYS A 88 44.59 -5.03 5.43
N GLY A 89 44.54 -3.98 6.24
CA GLY A 89 44.68 -4.04 7.69
C GLY A 89 43.41 -4.52 8.39
N GLU A 90 43.49 -4.58 9.72
CA GLU A 90 42.35 -4.98 10.56
C GLU A 90 41.16 -4.03 10.39
N GLY A 91 39.94 -4.59 10.38
CA GLY A 91 38.71 -3.83 10.15
C GLY A 91 38.41 -3.52 8.69
N TYR A 92 39.26 -3.96 7.75
CA TYR A 92 39.07 -3.82 6.31
C TYR A 92 39.14 -5.18 5.61
N PHE A 93 38.45 -5.29 4.48
CA PHE A 93 38.50 -6.46 3.60
C PHE A 93 38.91 -6.05 2.19
N LEU A 94 39.51 -6.99 1.44
CA LEU A 94 39.87 -6.77 0.05
C LEU A 94 38.64 -7.00 -0.84
N HIS A 95 38.36 -6.04 -1.72
CA HIS A 95 37.35 -6.15 -2.76
C HIS A 95 37.78 -5.35 -3.98
N LYS A 96 37.77 -5.96 -5.18
CA LYS A 96 38.11 -5.27 -6.44
C LYS A 96 39.38 -4.43 -6.34
N ASN A 97 40.42 -5.05 -5.76
CA ASN A 97 41.76 -4.48 -5.61
C ASN A 97 41.87 -3.28 -4.65
N GLY A 98 40.83 -2.97 -3.86
CA GLY A 98 40.85 -1.92 -2.84
C GLY A 98 40.52 -2.45 -1.45
N CYS A 99 40.82 -1.64 -0.43
CA CYS A 99 40.50 -1.93 0.97
C CYS A 99 39.23 -1.20 1.40
N TYR A 100 38.21 -1.97 1.78
CA TYR A 100 36.89 -1.46 2.13
C TYR A 100 36.64 -1.65 3.63
N LYS A 101 36.17 -0.59 4.30
CA LYS A 101 35.96 -0.60 5.74
C LYS A 101 34.72 -1.42 6.11
N ILE A 102 34.87 -2.33 7.07
CA ILE A 102 33.74 -3.10 7.57
C ILE A 102 32.90 -2.21 8.50
N GLY A 103 31.57 -2.25 8.35
CA GLY A 103 30.63 -1.51 9.20
C GLY A 103 30.37 -0.06 8.76
N GLU A 104 31.10 0.45 7.76
CA GLU A 104 30.87 1.78 7.18
C GLU A 104 30.70 1.71 5.66
N ALA A 105 29.92 2.64 5.10
CA ALA A 105 29.71 2.70 3.66
C ALA A 105 30.99 3.16 2.94
N PRO A 106 31.35 2.55 1.81
CA PRO A 106 30.58 1.54 1.06
C PRO A 106 30.82 0.08 1.50
N GLY A 107 31.80 -0.20 2.36
CA GLY A 107 32.19 -1.57 2.69
C GLY A 107 31.11 -2.39 3.41
N ASN A 108 30.26 -1.77 4.24
CA ASN A 108 29.11 -2.45 4.87
C ASN A 108 28.04 -2.94 3.86
N LEU A 109 28.05 -2.41 2.64
CA LEU A 109 27.15 -2.84 1.56
C LEU A 109 27.64 -4.10 0.83
N ILE A 110 28.88 -4.54 1.12
CA ILE A 110 29.48 -5.76 0.58
C ILE A 110 29.72 -6.78 1.70
N CYS A 111 30.18 -6.32 2.86
CA CYS A 111 30.55 -7.14 4.00
C CYS A 111 29.63 -6.87 5.20
N ALA A 112 28.98 -7.92 5.67
CA ALA A 112 28.05 -7.92 6.80
C ALA A 112 28.70 -8.39 8.12
N ASP A 113 30.03 -8.47 8.19
CA ASP A 113 30.73 -8.82 9.43
C ASP A 113 30.55 -7.73 10.52
N GLU A 114 30.32 -8.16 11.76
CA GLU A 114 30.06 -7.29 12.91
C GLU A 114 31.28 -6.44 13.33
N ALA A 115 31.20 -5.11 13.18
CA ALA A 115 32.32 -4.17 13.40
C ALA A 115 32.97 -4.32 14.79
N SER A 116 32.17 -4.66 15.79
CA SER A 116 32.53 -4.69 17.21
C SER A 116 33.29 -5.95 17.65
N ASN A 117 33.50 -6.93 16.76
CA ASN A 117 34.07 -8.22 17.13
C ASN A 117 35.41 -8.52 16.42
N PRO A 118 36.53 -7.90 16.87
CA PRO A 118 37.84 -8.02 16.22
C PRO A 118 38.48 -9.41 16.37
N GLY A 119 38.17 -10.17 17.42
CA GLY A 119 38.84 -11.43 17.75
C GLY A 119 38.59 -12.60 16.79
N ALA A 120 37.61 -12.47 15.88
CA ALA A 120 37.29 -13.47 14.85
C ALA A 120 37.66 -13.03 13.42
N ARG A 121 38.24 -11.82 13.26
CA ARG A 121 38.51 -11.23 11.94
C ARG A 121 39.89 -11.61 11.45
N ILE A 122 39.97 -12.00 10.19
CA ILE A 122 41.22 -12.09 9.45
C ILE A 122 41.33 -10.80 8.64
N ALA A 123 42.41 -10.02 8.85
CA ALA A 123 42.64 -8.79 8.10
C ALA A 123 42.57 -9.06 6.57
N GLY A 124 41.86 -8.21 5.83
CA GLY A 124 41.66 -8.40 4.39
C GLY A 124 40.53 -9.36 4.02
N VAL A 125 39.88 -10.04 4.98
CA VAL A 125 38.84 -11.04 4.72
C VAL A 125 37.48 -10.57 5.23
N CYS A 126 36.44 -10.82 4.43
CA CYS A 126 35.05 -10.75 4.87
C CYS A 126 34.49 -12.17 5.02
N THR A 127 33.90 -12.49 6.18
CA THR A 127 33.39 -13.84 6.47
C THR A 127 31.91 -14.01 6.13
N THR A 128 31.15 -12.92 6.14
CA THR A 128 29.72 -12.85 5.88
C THR A 128 29.44 -11.75 4.86
N CYS A 129 28.96 -12.14 3.68
CA CYS A 129 28.67 -11.19 2.61
C CYS A 129 27.28 -10.57 2.79
N ALA A 130 27.15 -9.29 2.43
CA ALA A 130 25.88 -8.60 2.37
C ALA A 130 25.01 -9.14 1.22
N ASP A 131 23.71 -8.81 1.27
CA ASP A 131 22.77 -9.11 0.19
C ASP A 131 23.31 -8.56 -1.15
N GLY A 132 23.14 -9.32 -2.23
CA GLY A 132 23.74 -9.07 -3.55
C GLY A 132 25.14 -9.66 -3.73
N TYR A 133 25.72 -10.28 -2.70
CA TYR A 133 27.03 -10.93 -2.77
C TYR A 133 26.98 -12.34 -2.20
N TYR A 134 27.83 -13.23 -2.73
CA TYR A 134 28.05 -14.56 -2.18
C TYR A 134 29.50 -14.73 -1.71
N LYS A 135 29.67 -15.60 -0.71
CA LYS A 135 30.98 -15.88 -0.13
C LYS A 135 31.79 -16.79 -1.05
N LYS A 136 33.02 -16.40 -1.34
CA LYS A 136 33.99 -17.28 -2.00
C LYS A 136 34.42 -18.39 -1.03
N SER A 137 34.34 -19.66 -1.45
CA SER A 137 34.60 -20.83 -0.60
C SER A 137 35.98 -20.86 0.07
N ASN A 138 36.97 -20.16 -0.50
CA ASN A 138 38.33 -20.03 0.04
C ASN A 138 38.72 -18.55 0.15
N ALA A 139 37.95 -17.78 0.93
CA ALA A 139 38.28 -16.39 1.19
C ALA A 139 39.65 -16.29 1.89
N VAL A 140 40.56 -15.54 1.28
CA VAL A 140 41.94 -15.30 1.77
C VAL A 140 42.21 -13.81 1.73
N ALA A 141 43.16 -13.32 2.52
CA ALA A 141 43.44 -11.88 2.66
C ALA A 141 43.86 -11.18 1.35
N THR A 142 44.23 -11.95 0.33
CA THR A 142 44.76 -11.49 -0.96
C THR A 142 43.76 -11.63 -2.11
N ALA A 143 42.50 -11.98 -1.83
CA ALA A 143 41.45 -12.09 -2.84
C ALA A 143 40.10 -11.61 -2.32
N ASP A 144 39.23 -11.22 -3.25
CA ASP A 144 37.85 -10.84 -2.94
C ASP A 144 37.16 -11.96 -2.14
N SER A 145 36.66 -11.59 -0.97
CA SER A 145 35.91 -12.51 -0.10
C SER A 145 34.44 -12.65 -0.53
N CYS A 146 33.87 -11.54 -0.99
CA CYS A 146 32.48 -11.41 -1.41
C CYS A 146 32.42 -11.06 -2.89
N ILE A 147 31.74 -11.90 -3.66
CA ILE A 147 31.60 -11.77 -5.10
C ILE A 147 30.15 -11.38 -5.41
N ALA A 148 29.97 -10.33 -6.22
CA ALA A 148 28.65 -9.85 -6.59
C ALA A 148 27.87 -10.93 -7.37
N CYS A 149 26.56 -11.00 -7.13
CA CYS A 149 25.66 -11.79 -7.96
C CYS A 149 25.66 -11.26 -9.39
N GLU A 150 25.65 -12.16 -10.39
CA GLU A 150 25.74 -11.76 -11.80
C GLU A 150 24.41 -11.25 -12.38
N ASP A 151 23.29 -11.61 -11.77
CA ASP A 151 21.98 -11.06 -12.12
C ASP A 151 21.73 -9.82 -11.25
N ALA A 152 21.61 -8.66 -11.89
CA ALA A 152 21.36 -7.38 -11.21
C ALA A 152 20.02 -7.35 -10.45
N ASN A 153 19.09 -8.25 -10.78
CA ASN A 153 17.80 -8.40 -10.09
C ASN A 153 17.87 -9.45 -8.97
N CYS A 154 19.05 -10.00 -8.68
CA CYS A 154 19.25 -10.98 -7.64
C CYS A 154 19.65 -10.33 -6.31
N ALA A 155 18.79 -10.46 -5.30
CA ALA A 155 19.08 -10.02 -3.94
C ALA A 155 19.98 -11.02 -3.18
N LYS A 156 19.93 -12.32 -3.49
CA LYS A 156 20.80 -13.34 -2.87
C LYS A 156 21.16 -14.45 -3.83
N CYS A 157 22.44 -14.77 -3.96
CA CYS A 157 22.94 -15.92 -4.70
C CYS A 157 23.89 -16.74 -3.83
N GLY A 158 24.06 -18.03 -4.17
CA GLY A 158 24.99 -18.91 -3.45
C GLY A 158 26.35 -19.09 -4.14
N GLU A 159 26.41 -18.80 -5.44
CA GLU A 159 27.56 -19.08 -6.31
C GLU A 159 27.48 -18.23 -7.59
N ALA A 160 28.52 -18.31 -8.42
CA ALA A 160 28.61 -17.63 -9.72
C ALA A 160 27.52 -18.12 -10.69
N GLY A 161 26.99 -17.20 -11.50
CA GLY A 161 26.01 -17.48 -12.54
C GLY A 161 24.68 -16.75 -12.37
N LYS A 162 24.15 -16.23 -13.48
CA LYS A 162 22.85 -15.54 -13.53
C LYS A 162 21.65 -16.40 -13.11
N ASN A 163 21.76 -17.72 -13.23
CA ASN A 163 20.72 -18.68 -12.86
C ASN A 163 20.88 -19.24 -11.44
N LYS A 164 21.70 -18.60 -10.59
CA LYS A 164 22.02 -19.06 -9.24
C LYS A 164 21.39 -18.19 -8.16
N CYS A 165 20.36 -17.42 -8.52
CA CYS A 165 19.67 -16.57 -7.59
C CYS A 165 18.70 -17.38 -6.72
N THR A 166 18.81 -17.20 -5.41
CA THR A 166 17.95 -17.81 -4.40
C THR A 166 16.85 -16.85 -3.93
N LYS A 167 17.06 -15.54 -4.10
CA LYS A 167 16.08 -14.50 -3.78
C LYS A 167 16.25 -13.32 -4.72
N CYS A 168 15.19 -12.92 -5.38
CA CYS A 168 15.20 -11.74 -6.27
C CYS A 168 14.87 -10.46 -5.49
N VAL A 169 15.17 -9.31 -6.11
CA VAL A 169 14.74 -8.00 -5.62
C VAL A 169 13.22 -7.83 -5.78
N ASP A 170 12.65 -6.83 -5.09
CA ASP A 170 11.23 -6.51 -5.20
C ASP A 170 10.80 -6.30 -6.67
N GLY A 171 9.65 -6.89 -7.03
CA GLY A 171 9.14 -6.90 -8.40
C GLY A 171 9.69 -8.01 -9.30
N TYR A 172 10.50 -8.90 -8.74
CA TYR A 172 11.02 -10.09 -9.40
C TYR A 172 10.84 -11.33 -8.52
N PHE A 173 10.77 -12.50 -9.15
CA PHE A 173 10.70 -13.80 -8.49
C PHE A 173 11.69 -14.79 -9.12
N VAL A 174 12.08 -15.82 -8.36
CA VAL A 174 13.02 -16.84 -8.85
C VAL A 174 12.31 -17.76 -9.85
N GLY A 175 12.78 -17.77 -11.09
CA GLY A 175 12.21 -18.53 -12.22
C GLY A 175 12.52 -20.02 -12.23
N ALA A 176 12.91 -20.60 -11.09
CA ALA A 176 13.14 -22.03 -10.92
C ALA A 176 12.05 -22.67 -10.05
N ALA A 177 11.77 -23.95 -10.29
CA ALA A 177 10.81 -24.74 -9.53
C ALA A 177 11.42 -25.24 -8.19
N ASN A 178 10.58 -25.67 -7.26
CA ASN A 178 10.98 -26.34 -6.01
C ASN A 178 12.05 -25.58 -5.21
N ASP A 179 11.93 -24.25 -5.13
CA ASP A 179 12.83 -23.34 -4.41
C ASP A 179 14.32 -23.48 -4.77
N SER A 180 14.60 -24.05 -5.93
CA SER A 180 15.96 -24.15 -6.46
C SER A 180 16.45 -22.76 -6.89
N PRO A 181 17.77 -22.51 -6.85
CA PRO A 181 18.33 -21.30 -7.44
C PRO A 181 17.97 -21.18 -8.93
N GLY A 182 17.65 -19.97 -9.38
CA GLY A 182 17.23 -19.69 -10.75
C GLY A 182 17.52 -18.25 -11.18
N SER A 183 17.13 -17.90 -12.40
CA SER A 183 17.18 -16.52 -12.87
C SER A 183 16.00 -15.72 -12.32
N CYS A 184 16.15 -14.41 -12.15
CA CYS A 184 15.05 -13.56 -11.71
C CYS A 184 14.13 -13.16 -12.87
N ILE A 185 12.84 -13.42 -12.72
CA ILE A 185 11.79 -13.08 -13.69
C ILE A 185 10.95 -11.94 -13.11
N LYS A 186 10.67 -10.93 -13.92
CA LYS A 186 9.88 -9.76 -13.50
C LYS A 186 8.40 -10.12 -13.33
N CYS A 187 7.73 -9.53 -12.34
CA CYS A 187 6.33 -9.81 -12.02
C CYS A 187 5.32 -9.47 -13.14
N ASP A 188 5.69 -8.59 -14.09
CA ASP A 188 4.89 -8.22 -15.25
C ASP A 188 5.44 -8.79 -16.58
N ALA A 189 6.38 -9.73 -16.50
CA ALA A 189 6.99 -10.32 -17.68
C ALA A 189 5.99 -11.15 -18.50
N ALA A 190 6.18 -11.14 -19.82
CA ALA A 190 5.53 -12.12 -20.69
C ALA A 190 5.98 -13.56 -20.37
N ALA A 191 5.19 -14.54 -20.82
CA ALA A 191 5.44 -15.95 -20.55
C ALA A 191 6.87 -16.37 -20.91
N THR A 192 7.63 -16.86 -19.92
CA THR A 192 9.03 -17.25 -20.04
C THR A 192 9.27 -18.52 -19.22
N SER A 193 9.81 -19.57 -19.84
CA SER A 193 10.14 -20.84 -19.16
C SER A 193 8.98 -21.46 -18.37
N GLY A 194 7.73 -21.31 -18.87
CA GLY A 194 6.52 -21.80 -18.21
C GLY A 194 5.96 -20.89 -17.11
N TRP A 195 6.61 -19.77 -16.81
CA TRP A 195 6.13 -18.77 -15.86
C TRP A 195 5.55 -17.56 -16.58
N THR A 196 4.45 -17.02 -16.09
CA THR A 196 3.80 -15.84 -16.69
C THR A 196 3.57 -14.77 -15.65
N GLY A 197 4.01 -13.54 -15.92
CA GLY A 197 3.73 -12.37 -15.12
C GLY A 197 2.29 -11.88 -15.27
N VAL A 198 1.88 -10.96 -14.40
CA VAL A 198 0.63 -10.19 -14.54
C VAL A 198 0.98 -8.80 -15.03
N THR A 199 0.47 -8.40 -16.20
CA THR A 199 0.75 -7.08 -16.78
C THR A 199 0.44 -5.96 -15.77
N GLY A 200 1.40 -5.05 -15.55
CA GLY A 200 1.27 -3.94 -14.61
C GLY A 200 1.43 -4.32 -13.13
N CYS A 201 1.89 -5.54 -12.84
CA CYS A 201 2.16 -5.99 -11.48
C CYS A 201 3.53 -5.53 -10.98
N ALA A 202 3.55 -4.84 -9.84
CA ALA A 202 4.74 -4.36 -9.17
C ALA A 202 5.31 -5.37 -8.16
N LYS A 203 4.46 -6.18 -7.52
CA LYS A 203 4.86 -7.22 -6.57
C LYS A 203 4.00 -8.47 -6.76
N CYS A 204 4.63 -9.63 -6.77
CA CYS A 204 3.95 -10.88 -7.05
C CYS A 204 4.48 -12.04 -6.22
N THR A 205 3.60 -13.02 -6.04
CA THR A 205 3.88 -14.30 -5.41
C THR A 205 3.93 -15.38 -6.48
N LYS A 206 5.03 -16.15 -6.49
CA LYS A 206 5.26 -17.25 -7.42
C LYS A 206 4.45 -18.49 -7.01
N PRO A 207 3.78 -19.20 -7.94
CA PRO A 207 3.16 -20.49 -7.64
C PRO A 207 4.19 -21.61 -7.46
N ALA A 208 3.78 -22.72 -6.85
CA ALA A 208 4.66 -23.87 -6.61
C ALA A 208 5.10 -24.55 -7.92
N THR A 209 4.20 -24.63 -8.89
CA THR A 209 4.44 -25.17 -10.24
C THR A 209 4.45 -24.06 -11.29
N PRO A 210 5.11 -24.26 -12.45
CA PRO A 210 5.06 -23.31 -13.55
C PRO A 210 3.63 -22.87 -13.87
N GLY A 211 3.42 -21.56 -13.97
CA GLY A 211 2.12 -20.95 -14.18
C GLY A 211 2.17 -19.43 -14.02
N THR A 212 1.00 -18.82 -13.94
CA THR A 212 0.86 -17.37 -13.75
C THR A 212 1.10 -16.98 -12.29
N VAL A 213 1.90 -15.95 -12.06
CA VAL A 213 2.10 -15.39 -10.72
C VAL A 213 0.84 -14.76 -10.17
N THR A 214 0.68 -14.80 -8.85
CA THR A 214 -0.35 -14.03 -8.15
C THR A 214 0.18 -12.61 -7.95
N CYS A 215 -0.55 -11.60 -8.42
CA CYS A 215 -0.19 -10.21 -8.21
C CYS A 215 -0.68 -9.71 -6.85
N ASP A 216 0.24 -9.19 -6.05
CA ASP A 216 -0.02 -8.67 -4.71
C ASP A 216 -0.18 -7.15 -4.71
N GLU A 217 0.46 -6.47 -5.69
CA GLU A 217 0.42 -5.02 -5.82
C GLU A 217 0.64 -4.60 -7.28
N CYS A 218 -0.19 -3.68 -7.75
CA CYS A 218 -0.08 -3.09 -9.09
C CYS A 218 0.76 -1.82 -9.06
N THR A 219 1.44 -1.49 -10.16
CA THR A 219 2.30 -0.31 -10.25
C THR A 219 1.53 1.01 -10.08
N SER A 220 0.34 1.12 -10.68
CA SER A 220 -0.49 2.33 -10.64
C SER A 220 -2.00 2.06 -10.69
N ASN A 221 -2.39 0.85 -11.09
CA ASN A 221 -3.76 0.39 -11.34
C ASN A 221 -4.38 -0.29 -10.11
N TYR A 222 -5.65 -0.66 -10.20
CA TYR A 222 -6.38 -1.36 -9.16
C TYR A 222 -6.12 -2.86 -9.24
N LEU A 223 -5.73 -3.45 -8.11
CA LEU A 223 -5.66 -4.91 -8.01
C LEU A 223 -7.09 -5.48 -7.93
N LYS A 224 -7.47 -6.29 -8.92
CA LYS A 224 -8.72 -7.05 -8.94
C LYS A 224 -8.43 -8.52 -8.67
N ILE A 225 -9.19 -9.12 -7.77
CA ILE A 225 -9.11 -10.54 -7.43
C ILE A 225 -10.44 -11.20 -7.78
N GLU A 226 -10.42 -12.23 -8.61
CA GLU A 226 -11.60 -13.01 -9.00
C GLU A 226 -11.33 -14.50 -8.72
N GLY A 227 -11.87 -15.00 -7.61
CA GLY A 227 -11.51 -16.32 -7.11
C GLY A 227 -10.03 -16.38 -6.73
N GLN A 228 -9.22 -17.09 -7.52
CA GLN A 228 -7.78 -17.23 -7.30
C GLN A 228 -6.94 -16.44 -8.31
N THR A 229 -7.57 -15.76 -9.27
CA THR A 229 -6.86 -14.99 -10.30
C THR A 229 -6.75 -13.53 -9.88
N THR A 230 -5.63 -12.92 -10.24
CA THR A 230 -5.32 -11.52 -9.96
C THR A 230 -5.04 -10.77 -11.24
N SER A 231 -5.51 -9.54 -11.35
CA SER A 231 -5.22 -8.66 -12.47
C SER A 231 -5.08 -7.21 -12.02
N CYS A 232 -4.33 -6.43 -12.80
CA CYS A 232 -4.19 -4.99 -12.61
C CYS A 232 -5.04 -4.26 -13.64
N VAL A 233 -6.10 -3.60 -13.19
CA VAL A 233 -7.10 -2.98 -14.06
C VAL A 233 -7.32 -1.51 -13.73
N ASN A 234 -7.81 -0.74 -14.70
CA ASN A 234 -8.19 0.65 -14.45
C ASN A 234 -9.43 0.73 -13.55
N ALA A 235 -9.70 1.91 -12.96
CA ALA A 235 -10.79 2.10 -12.01
C ALA A 235 -12.17 1.73 -12.59
N ASP A 236 -12.40 2.08 -13.85
CA ASP A 236 -13.61 1.82 -14.62
C ASP A 236 -13.82 0.34 -14.95
N ALA A 237 -12.76 -0.48 -14.85
CA ALA A 237 -12.81 -1.93 -15.03
C ALA A 237 -13.08 -2.70 -13.73
N CYS A 238 -13.17 -2.02 -12.58
CA CYS A 238 -13.75 -2.59 -11.37
C CYS A 238 -15.28 -2.71 -11.52
N THR A 239 -15.73 -3.63 -12.38
CA THR A 239 -17.14 -3.92 -12.68
C THR A 239 -17.49 -5.34 -12.26
N GLY A 240 -18.75 -5.76 -12.45
CA GLY A 240 -19.18 -7.14 -12.17
C GLY A 240 -19.32 -7.44 -10.67
N GLY A 241 -19.86 -6.48 -9.89
CA GLY A 241 -19.98 -6.62 -8.44
C GLY A 241 -18.79 -6.10 -7.65
N TYR A 242 -17.89 -5.36 -8.31
CA TYR A 242 -16.76 -4.68 -7.68
C TYR A 242 -16.87 -3.16 -7.85
N PHE A 243 -16.09 -2.42 -7.06
CA PHE A 243 -15.90 -0.98 -7.19
C PHE A 243 -14.44 -0.60 -6.90
N PRO A 244 -13.91 0.50 -7.48
CA PRO A 244 -12.57 0.96 -7.20
C PRO A 244 -12.47 1.58 -5.81
N ASN A 245 -11.43 1.22 -5.06
CA ASN A 245 -11.17 1.73 -3.72
C ASN A 245 -9.67 1.98 -3.49
N ASP A 246 -9.33 3.16 -2.96
CA ASP A 246 -7.94 3.60 -2.72
C ASP A 246 -7.52 3.52 -1.25
N ASN A 247 -8.43 3.12 -0.36
CA ASN A 247 -8.29 3.26 1.10
C ASN A 247 -7.95 1.95 1.81
N VAL A 248 -7.68 0.86 1.08
CA VAL A 248 -7.32 -0.43 1.70
C VAL A 248 -5.83 -0.40 2.07
N ASN A 249 -5.53 0.09 3.28
CA ASN A 249 -4.16 0.29 3.75
C ASN A 249 -3.31 1.17 2.79
N GLY A 250 -3.95 2.15 2.16
CA GLY A 250 -3.31 3.04 1.17
C GLY A 250 -3.06 2.39 -0.21
N LYS A 251 -3.66 1.24 -0.50
CA LYS A 251 -3.53 0.53 -1.79
C LYS A 251 -4.81 0.60 -2.63
N LYS A 252 -4.63 0.68 -3.95
CA LYS A 252 -5.71 0.65 -4.95
C LYS A 252 -6.19 -0.77 -5.22
N ARG A 253 -7.46 -1.07 -4.90
CA ARG A 253 -8.07 -2.40 -5.09
C ARG A 253 -9.49 -2.30 -5.65
N CYS A 254 -9.86 -3.25 -6.49
CA CYS A 254 -11.27 -3.48 -6.80
C CYS A 254 -11.85 -4.31 -5.65
N LEU A 255 -12.80 -3.75 -4.90
CA LEU A 255 -13.44 -4.42 -3.77
C LEU A 255 -14.83 -4.93 -4.14
N PRO A 256 -15.26 -6.09 -3.64
CA PRO A 256 -16.64 -6.52 -3.77
C PRO A 256 -17.61 -5.49 -3.20
N CYS A 257 -18.74 -5.24 -3.88
CA CYS A 257 -19.78 -4.31 -3.44
C CYS A 257 -20.31 -4.62 -2.03
N GLY A 258 -20.23 -5.88 -1.59
CA GLY A 258 -20.59 -6.35 -0.25
C GLY A 258 -19.68 -5.91 0.89
N THR A 259 -18.52 -5.30 0.60
CA THR A 259 -17.45 -5.07 1.59
C THR A 259 -17.71 -3.85 2.47
N ALA A 260 -18.56 -4.00 3.47
CA ALA A 260 -19.00 -2.90 4.34
C ALA A 260 -17.87 -2.13 5.03
N GLU A 261 -16.80 -2.81 5.46
CA GLU A 261 -15.64 -2.22 6.14
C GLU A 261 -14.89 -1.16 5.30
N HIS A 262 -15.09 -1.19 3.99
CA HIS A 262 -14.42 -0.30 3.05
C HIS A 262 -15.41 0.46 2.15
N GLY A 263 -16.61 0.71 2.67
CA GLY A 263 -17.62 1.52 1.99
C GLY A 263 -18.49 0.77 0.99
N GLY A 264 -18.47 -0.57 1.01
CA GLY A 264 -19.51 -1.40 0.43
C GLY A 264 -20.80 -1.39 1.25
N VAL A 265 -21.78 -2.18 0.81
CA VAL A 265 -23.07 -2.40 1.47
C VAL A 265 -23.25 -3.89 1.67
N THR A 266 -23.46 -4.35 2.91
CA THR A 266 -23.66 -5.77 3.22
C THR A 266 -24.75 -6.38 2.33
N ASP A 267 -24.51 -7.61 1.85
CA ASP A 267 -25.35 -8.34 0.89
C ASP A 267 -25.54 -7.67 -0.48
N CYS A 268 -24.79 -6.62 -0.79
CA CYS A 268 -24.81 -6.01 -2.11
C CYS A 268 -23.97 -6.79 -3.13
N THR A 269 -24.59 -7.23 -4.21
CA THR A 269 -23.96 -8.02 -5.28
C THR A 269 -23.62 -7.20 -6.51
N ALA A 270 -24.26 -6.04 -6.70
CA ALA A 270 -23.91 -5.07 -7.74
C ALA A 270 -24.13 -3.65 -7.25
N CYS A 271 -23.21 -2.75 -7.60
CA CYS A 271 -23.21 -1.39 -7.11
C CYS A 271 -22.63 -0.41 -8.13
N THR A 272 -22.91 0.87 -7.91
CA THR A 272 -22.31 1.97 -8.66
C THR A 272 -21.45 2.79 -7.70
N PRO A 273 -20.19 3.12 -8.05
CA PRO A 273 -19.36 3.99 -7.24
C PRO A 273 -20.05 5.33 -7.03
N LEU A 274 -20.17 5.74 -5.78
CA LEU A 274 -20.48 7.13 -5.45
C LEU A 274 -19.15 7.87 -5.59
N GLN A 275 -19.11 8.91 -6.44
CA GLN A 275 -17.93 9.77 -6.62
C GLN A 275 -17.32 10.15 -5.26
N PRO A 276 -16.01 10.42 -5.17
CA PRO A 276 -15.38 10.83 -3.92
C PRO A 276 -15.73 12.29 -3.59
N ALA A 277 -16.99 12.57 -3.28
CA ALA A 277 -17.45 13.88 -2.84
C ALA A 277 -17.62 13.87 -1.31
N GLY A 278 -16.50 14.14 -0.62
CA GLY A 278 -16.49 14.44 0.82
C GLY A 278 -16.21 13.23 1.70
N LYS A 279 -15.03 13.23 2.33
CA LYS A 279 -14.46 12.23 3.26
C LYS A 279 -15.24 12.03 4.59
N THR A 280 -16.57 12.10 4.58
CA THR A 280 -17.39 12.01 5.81
C THR A 280 -18.40 10.88 5.80
N THR A 281 -18.66 10.25 4.65
CA THR A 281 -19.55 9.09 4.54
C THR A 281 -18.75 7.78 4.68
N THR A 282 -19.29 6.84 5.45
CA THR A 282 -18.75 5.48 5.61
C THR A 282 -19.12 4.54 4.44
N VAL A 283 -20.01 4.98 3.54
CA VAL A 283 -20.50 4.22 2.37
C VAL A 283 -20.05 4.93 1.09
N PHE A 284 -19.42 4.19 0.18
CA PHE A 284 -18.81 4.67 -1.07
C PHE A 284 -19.50 4.13 -2.33
N VAL A 285 -20.50 3.29 -2.18
CA VAL A 285 -21.24 2.72 -3.31
C VAL A 285 -22.73 2.88 -3.11
N LYS A 286 -23.44 3.03 -4.22
CA LYS A 286 -24.89 2.85 -4.27
C LYS A 286 -25.17 1.41 -4.66
N CYS A 287 -25.79 0.65 -3.77
CA CYS A 287 -26.22 -0.69 -4.09
C CYS A 287 -27.36 -0.68 -5.11
N SER A 288 -27.20 -1.46 -6.17
CA SER A 288 -28.17 -1.61 -7.26
C SER A 288 -28.86 -2.97 -7.22
N THR A 289 -28.15 -3.99 -6.73
CA THR A 289 -28.68 -5.35 -6.60
C THR A 289 -28.20 -5.96 -5.28
N CYS A 290 -29.13 -6.54 -4.53
CA CYS A 290 -28.84 -7.29 -3.31
C CYS A 290 -28.82 -8.80 -3.59
N GLY A 291 -28.29 -9.56 -2.64
CA GLY A 291 -28.40 -11.03 -2.61
C GLY A 291 -29.85 -11.52 -2.53
N SER A 292 -30.02 -12.84 -2.53
CA SER A 292 -31.33 -13.49 -2.64
C SER A 292 -32.37 -12.98 -1.62
N ASN A 293 -33.57 -12.67 -2.11
CA ASN A 293 -34.75 -12.16 -1.36
C ASN A 293 -34.61 -10.76 -0.75
N ASN A 294 -33.45 -10.11 -0.90
CA ASN A 294 -33.23 -8.77 -0.42
C ASN A 294 -33.44 -7.75 -1.55
N LYS A 295 -33.88 -6.54 -1.18
CA LYS A 295 -33.95 -5.39 -2.09
C LYS A 295 -33.24 -4.20 -1.45
N PRO A 296 -32.61 -3.33 -2.27
CA PRO A 296 -31.99 -2.14 -1.74
C PRO A 296 -33.06 -1.15 -1.26
N ASN A 297 -32.68 -0.22 -0.39
CA ASN A 297 -33.43 1.02 -0.22
C ASN A 297 -33.18 1.96 -1.41
N ILE A 298 -33.97 3.02 -1.56
CA ILE A 298 -33.83 3.98 -2.68
C ILE A 298 -32.45 4.66 -2.68
N ALA A 299 -31.92 4.92 -1.48
CA ALA A 299 -30.57 5.48 -1.31
C ALA A 299 -29.46 4.50 -1.73
N GLY A 300 -29.75 3.20 -1.77
CA GLY A 300 -28.80 2.12 -2.05
C GLY A 300 -27.75 1.94 -0.94
N THR A 301 -28.05 2.35 0.29
CA THR A 301 -27.15 2.26 1.44
C THR A 301 -27.36 0.98 2.27
N GLY A 302 -28.41 0.22 1.99
CA GLY A 302 -28.73 -1.01 2.70
C GLY A 302 -29.52 -1.99 1.84
N CYS A 303 -29.41 -3.27 2.17
CA CYS A 303 -30.16 -4.38 1.60
C CYS A 303 -31.09 -4.96 2.67
N PHE A 304 -32.37 -5.12 2.35
CA PHE A 304 -33.39 -5.52 3.31
C PHE A 304 -34.25 -6.65 2.76
N THR A 305 -34.67 -7.58 3.63
CA THR A 305 -35.55 -8.68 3.23
C THR A 305 -36.88 -8.12 2.74
N CYS A 306 -37.27 -8.45 1.51
CA CYS A 306 -38.39 -7.79 0.83
C CYS A 306 -39.23 -8.80 0.05
N SER A 307 -40.13 -9.49 0.77
CA SER A 307 -41.07 -10.47 0.20
C SER A 307 -42.36 -9.85 -0.34
N ILE A 308 -42.44 -8.53 -0.41
CA ILE A 308 -43.61 -7.80 -0.89
C ILE A 308 -43.64 -7.86 -2.43
N GLY A 309 -44.71 -8.46 -2.98
CA GLY A 309 -44.94 -8.51 -4.42
C GLY A 309 -44.94 -7.12 -5.05
N GLU A 310 -44.30 -6.97 -6.21
CA GLU A 310 -44.13 -5.70 -6.94
C GLU A 310 -43.38 -4.58 -6.18
N CYS A 311 -42.84 -4.84 -4.99
CA CYS A 311 -41.98 -3.88 -4.32
C CYS A 311 -40.58 -3.90 -4.97
N SER A 312 -40.05 -2.72 -5.31
CA SER A 312 -38.75 -2.56 -5.95
C SER A 312 -37.66 -2.17 -4.97
N ASN A 313 -38.00 -1.41 -3.92
CA ASN A 313 -37.06 -0.98 -2.88
C ASN A 313 -37.72 -1.13 -1.51
N CYS A 314 -36.99 -1.66 -0.55
CA CYS A 314 -37.44 -1.78 0.85
C CYS A 314 -36.59 -0.87 1.74
N SER A 315 -37.22 -0.07 2.60
CA SER A 315 -36.49 0.81 3.54
C SER A 315 -35.98 0.04 4.74
N GLU A 316 -36.70 -1.03 5.11
CA GLU A 316 -36.43 -1.94 6.22
C GLU A 316 -36.99 -3.34 5.87
N ASN A 317 -36.71 -4.33 6.72
CA ASN A 317 -37.21 -5.69 6.54
C ASN A 317 -38.75 -5.69 6.53
N GLY A 318 -39.34 -6.06 5.39
CA GLY A 318 -40.80 -6.10 5.22
C GLY A 318 -41.48 -4.72 5.08
N VAL A 319 -40.71 -3.65 4.85
CA VAL A 319 -41.26 -2.29 4.67
C VAL A 319 -40.92 -1.78 3.28
N CYS A 320 -41.93 -1.66 2.40
CA CYS A 320 -41.75 -1.18 1.04
C CYS A 320 -41.56 0.34 1.01
N GLU A 321 -40.50 0.80 0.35
CA GLU A 321 -40.18 2.20 0.15
C GLU A 321 -40.63 2.69 -1.24
N LYS A 322 -40.53 1.82 -2.24
CA LYS A 322 -40.95 2.12 -3.62
C LYS A 322 -41.44 0.86 -4.33
N CYS A 323 -42.63 0.96 -4.88
CA CYS A 323 -43.21 -0.06 -5.76
C CYS A 323 -42.67 0.04 -7.19
N GLY A 324 -42.86 -1.02 -7.96
CA GLY A 324 -42.65 -1.02 -9.41
C GLY A 324 -43.58 -0.05 -10.14
N SER A 325 -43.47 -0.02 -11.47
CA SER A 325 -44.19 0.92 -12.31
C SER A 325 -45.71 0.87 -12.08
N ASN A 326 -46.34 2.06 -12.00
CA ASN A 326 -47.79 2.25 -11.89
C ASN A 326 -48.46 1.74 -10.59
N LYS A 327 -47.68 1.35 -9.58
CA LYS A 327 -48.18 0.98 -8.25
C LYS A 327 -47.76 2.02 -7.22
N LYS A 328 -48.54 2.12 -6.15
CA LYS A 328 -48.32 3.01 -5.00
C LYS A 328 -48.04 2.17 -3.76
N VAL A 329 -47.18 2.69 -2.89
CA VAL A 329 -46.94 2.07 -1.59
C VAL A 329 -48.17 2.28 -0.72
N SER A 330 -48.70 1.21 -0.15
CA SER A 330 -49.84 1.25 0.78
C SER A 330 -49.54 2.08 2.05
N PRO A 331 -50.57 2.57 2.77
CA PRO A 331 -50.36 3.41 3.96
C PRO A 331 -49.47 2.79 5.04
N GLY A 332 -49.61 1.48 5.28
CA GLY A 332 -48.76 0.74 6.23
C GLY A 332 -47.43 0.28 5.64
N LYS A 333 -47.13 0.59 4.37
CA LYS A 333 -45.92 0.20 3.64
C LYS A 333 -45.71 -1.33 3.50
N THR A 334 -46.74 -2.13 3.70
CA THR A 334 -46.68 -3.61 3.67
C THR A 334 -47.02 -4.19 2.29
N SER A 335 -47.55 -3.39 1.38
CA SER A 335 -48.00 -3.84 0.05
C SER A 335 -47.93 -2.74 -1.03
N CYS A 336 -48.00 -3.16 -2.28
CA CYS A 336 -48.08 -2.29 -3.46
C CYS A 336 -49.48 -2.36 -4.09
N ILE A 337 -50.17 -1.22 -4.17
CA ILE A 337 -51.58 -1.10 -4.59
C ILE A 337 -51.71 -0.14 -5.79
N GLU A 338 -52.79 -0.24 -6.56
CA GLU A 338 -52.96 0.59 -7.77
C GLU A 338 -53.37 2.04 -7.46
N LYS A 339 -54.28 2.18 -6.50
CA LYS A 339 -54.85 3.46 -6.08
C LYS A 339 -54.85 3.54 -4.56
N CYS A 340 -54.63 4.74 -4.04
CA CYS A 340 -54.72 4.97 -2.62
C CYS A 340 -56.15 4.74 -2.12
N PRO A 341 -56.31 4.10 -0.94
CA PRO A 341 -57.62 3.81 -0.36
C PRO A 341 -58.36 5.11 0.02
N GLU A 342 -59.65 4.99 0.36
CA GLU A 342 -60.40 6.13 0.88
C GLU A 342 -59.73 6.73 2.13
N ASN A 343 -59.94 8.03 2.33
CA ASN A 343 -59.33 8.80 3.41
C ASN A 343 -57.80 8.82 3.38
N SER A 344 -57.21 8.76 2.18
CA SER A 344 -55.77 8.92 1.97
C SER A 344 -55.45 9.74 0.73
N THR A 345 -54.25 10.31 0.72
CA THR A 345 -53.70 11.09 -0.39
C THR A 345 -52.41 10.47 -0.90
N ASP A 346 -52.15 10.63 -2.20
CA ASP A 346 -50.89 10.23 -2.82
C ASP A 346 -49.83 11.32 -2.63
N ASN A 347 -48.66 10.97 -2.11
CA ASN A 347 -47.49 11.83 -2.06
C ASN A 347 -46.78 11.79 -3.44
N PRO A 348 -46.15 12.87 -3.94
CA PRO A 348 -45.32 12.85 -5.15
C PRO A 348 -44.29 11.70 -5.27
N THR A 349 -43.93 11.04 -4.16
CA THR A 349 -43.09 9.83 -4.15
C THR A 349 -43.82 8.52 -4.48
N GLY A 350 -45.14 8.55 -4.75
CA GLY A 350 -45.98 7.38 -5.03
C GLY A 350 -46.34 6.57 -3.78
N THR A 351 -46.47 7.24 -2.63
CA THR A 351 -46.82 6.62 -1.34
C THR A 351 -48.16 7.16 -0.87
N CYS A 352 -49.07 6.26 -0.51
CA CYS A 352 -50.36 6.63 0.06
C CYS A 352 -50.21 7.00 1.53
N VAL A 353 -50.71 8.15 1.92
CA VAL A 353 -50.67 8.67 3.29
C VAL A 353 -52.10 8.91 3.75
N CYS A 354 -52.49 8.35 4.90
CA CYS A 354 -53.81 8.59 5.47
C CYS A 354 -54.00 10.08 5.78
N ASN A 355 -55.20 10.59 5.52
CA ASN A 355 -55.59 11.95 5.84
C ASN A 355 -55.52 12.21 7.35
N SER A 356 -55.52 13.49 7.73
CA SER A 356 -55.62 13.88 9.14
C SER A 356 -56.84 13.20 9.78
N GLU A 357 -56.68 12.68 11.00
CA GLU A 357 -57.69 11.89 11.74
C GLU A 357 -57.83 10.41 11.36
N TYR A 358 -57.07 9.93 10.37
CA TYR A 358 -57.05 8.51 9.98
C TYR A 358 -55.68 7.87 10.23
N SER A 359 -55.67 6.55 10.42
CA SER A 359 -54.46 5.74 10.58
C SER A 359 -54.59 4.44 9.79
N SER A 360 -53.46 3.82 9.44
CA SER A 360 -53.48 2.54 8.73
C SER A 360 -54.14 1.46 9.59
N ASP A 361 -54.92 0.59 8.94
CA ASP A 361 -55.47 -0.61 9.57
C ASP A 361 -54.36 -1.62 9.95
N SER A 362 -54.75 -2.71 10.64
CA SER A 362 -53.82 -3.75 11.06
C SER A 362 -53.16 -4.50 9.90
N ALA A 363 -53.76 -4.50 8.71
CA ALA A 363 -53.16 -5.06 7.50
C ALA A 363 -52.23 -4.07 6.77
N GLY A 364 -52.32 -2.78 7.08
CA GLY A 364 -51.55 -1.72 6.44
C GLY A 364 -52.04 -1.31 5.05
N THR A 365 -53.24 -1.73 4.65
CA THR A 365 -53.79 -1.56 3.29
C THR A 365 -54.86 -0.48 3.19
N SER A 366 -55.51 -0.14 4.32
CA SER A 366 -56.65 0.79 4.38
C SER A 366 -56.44 1.85 5.46
N CYS A 367 -57.15 2.97 5.36
CA CYS A 367 -57.15 4.03 6.37
C CYS A 367 -58.46 4.00 7.16
N VAL A 368 -58.35 3.78 8.48
CA VAL A 368 -59.48 3.77 9.41
C VAL A 368 -59.43 4.99 10.32
N ALA A 369 -60.58 5.46 10.78
CA ALA A 369 -60.64 6.58 11.72
C ALA A 369 -59.75 6.26 12.93
N ALA A 370 -58.82 7.14 13.25
CA ALA A 370 -57.94 6.97 14.37
C ALA A 370 -58.81 6.83 15.63
N SER A 371 -58.73 5.68 16.32
CA SER A 371 -59.58 5.44 17.47
C SER A 371 -59.34 6.57 18.48
N THR A 372 -60.41 7.26 18.87
CA THR A 372 -60.42 8.28 19.94
C THR A 372 -60.28 7.63 21.32
N ASN A 373 -59.42 6.63 21.46
CA ASN A 373 -58.85 6.30 22.76
C ASN A 373 -57.93 7.45 23.16
N LYS A 374 -58.57 8.41 23.83
CA LYS A 374 -58.01 9.50 24.62
C LYS A 374 -57.18 8.91 25.77
N SER A 375 -56.08 8.24 25.44
CA SER A 375 -54.92 8.12 26.33
C SER A 375 -53.90 9.08 25.78
N GLY A 376 -53.97 10.32 26.27
CA GLY A 376 -53.12 11.39 25.79
C GLY A 376 -51.65 11.06 25.98
N LEU A 377 -50.94 10.90 24.88
CA LEU A 377 -49.60 11.44 24.70
C LEU A 377 -49.52 11.97 23.28
N SER A 378 -49.81 13.26 23.17
CA SER A 378 -49.52 14.05 21.98
C SER A 378 -48.02 13.96 21.71
N THR A 379 -47.67 13.61 20.47
CA THR A 379 -46.33 13.62 19.90
C THR A 379 -45.69 15.03 19.86
N GLY A 380 -46.31 16.02 20.50
CA GLY A 380 -45.76 17.35 20.81
C GLY A 380 -45.05 17.48 22.17
N ALA A 381 -44.82 16.39 22.91
CA ALA A 381 -44.07 16.41 24.19
C ALA A 381 -42.71 15.66 24.15
N ILE A 382 -42.19 15.34 22.96
CA ILE A 382 -40.88 14.66 22.78
C ILE A 382 -39.80 15.65 22.26
N ALA A 383 -39.89 16.91 22.69
CA ALA A 383 -38.84 17.92 22.52
C ALA A 383 -38.48 18.65 23.84
N GLY A 384 -38.94 18.16 24.99
CA GLY A 384 -38.74 18.83 26.29
C GLY A 384 -38.16 17.96 27.41
N ILE A 385 -37.86 16.69 27.16
CA ILE A 385 -37.34 15.76 28.20
C ILE A 385 -35.87 15.38 27.95
N SER A 386 -35.34 15.57 26.72
CA SER A 386 -33.93 15.28 26.43
C SER A 386 -32.97 16.29 27.06
N VAL A 387 -33.36 17.57 27.19
CA VAL A 387 -32.48 18.59 27.77
C VAL A 387 -32.31 18.39 29.28
N ALA A 388 -33.37 18.00 30.00
CA ALA A 388 -33.25 17.73 31.43
C ALA A 388 -32.37 16.49 31.71
N ALA A 389 -32.53 15.41 30.93
CA ALA A 389 -31.68 14.23 31.07
C ALA A 389 -30.22 14.50 30.67
N VAL A 390 -29.98 15.26 29.59
CA VAL A 390 -28.61 15.62 29.16
C VAL A 390 -27.94 16.59 30.14
N VAL A 391 -28.67 17.54 30.73
CA VAL A 391 -28.13 18.45 31.77
C VAL A 391 -27.83 17.68 33.06
N VAL A 392 -28.67 16.72 33.45
CA VAL A 392 -28.41 15.86 34.62
C VAL A 392 -27.23 14.94 34.38
N VAL A 393 -27.10 14.33 33.19
CA VAL A 393 -25.98 13.45 32.84
C VAL A 393 -24.68 14.26 32.69
N ALA A 394 -24.70 15.43 32.06
CA ALA A 394 -23.54 16.31 31.97
C ALA A 394 -23.12 16.87 33.34
N GLY A 395 -24.08 17.18 34.22
CA GLY A 395 -23.83 17.57 35.61
C GLY A 395 -23.20 16.45 36.43
N LEU A 396 -23.69 15.21 36.28
CA LEU A 396 -23.13 14.03 36.94
C LEU A 396 -21.71 13.71 36.43
N ILE A 397 -21.47 13.78 35.12
CA ILE A 397 -20.14 13.56 34.54
C ILE A 397 -19.17 14.67 34.99
N GLY A 398 -19.60 15.94 35.00
CA GLY A 398 -18.79 17.05 35.49
C GLY A 398 -18.45 16.93 36.98
N PHE A 399 -19.41 16.51 37.80
CA PHE A 399 -19.19 16.25 39.22
C PHE A 399 -18.24 15.08 39.45
N LEU A 400 -18.35 13.99 38.68
CA LEU A 400 -17.44 12.85 38.75
C LEU A 400 -16.02 13.21 38.30
N CYS A 401 -15.87 13.96 37.21
CA CYS A 401 -14.56 14.44 36.75
C CYS A 401 -13.91 15.39 37.78
N TRP A 402 -14.67 16.33 38.36
CA TRP A 402 -14.18 17.16 39.46
C TRP A 402 -13.76 16.27 40.63
N TRP A 403 -14.64 15.38 41.09
CA TRP A 403 -14.40 14.52 42.25
C TRP A 403 -13.14 13.66 42.09
N PHE A 404 -12.91 13.07 40.91
CA PHE A 404 -11.70 12.28 40.64
C PHE A 404 -10.43 13.13 40.50
N ILE A 405 -10.52 14.34 39.95
CA ILE A 405 -9.34 15.21 39.72
C ILE A 405 -8.93 15.94 41.01
N CYS A 406 -9.89 16.40 41.83
CA CYS A 406 -9.59 17.18 43.03
C CYS A 406 -9.39 16.35 44.30
N ARG A 407 -9.88 15.11 44.35
CA ARG A 407 -9.68 14.22 45.51
C ARG A 407 -8.33 13.49 45.51
N GLY A 408 -7.56 13.58 44.42
CA GLY A 408 -6.18 13.10 44.34
C GLY A 408 -5.12 14.10 44.84
N LYS A 409 -5.54 15.24 45.40
CA LYS A 409 -4.63 16.32 45.83
C LYS A 409 -5.05 16.94 47.18
N ALA A 410 -5.39 16.07 48.13
CA ALA A 410 -5.47 16.37 49.55
C ALA A 410 -4.69 15.30 50.32
#